data_AF-A0A0Q6X9X1-F1
#
_entry.id   AF-A0A0Q6X9X1-F1
#
_cell.length_a   1.000
_cell.length_b   1.000
_cell.length_c   1.000
_cell.angle_alpha   90.00
_cell.angle_beta   90.00
_cell.angle_gamma   90.00
#
_symmetry.space_group_name_H-M   'P 1'
#
loop_
_entity.id
_entity.type
_entity.pdbx_description
1 polymer ?
#
loop_
_entity_poly.entity_id
_entity_poly.type
_entity_poly.pdbx_seq_one_letter_code
_entity_poly.pdbx_strand_id
1 'polypeptide(L)'
;MLLLLLALPLCVAVQLGTLAHVARRFGLPLREFTFGMGPTLLHRGRFRWRLLPLGGSVAFVEPKGPGSGLDALPPAVQLLICLSGCWVLLAVAAVLAGAPLAWAAFITTPGQWLAGALSPWQDAQPLLRSAARLAHEAPAPVVVGTVAAKLAALNLLPLAALNGGAAVRVLARAAGLDRWWPPSFTVLSALVWLGSLLLWAAAIVRFASAA
;
A
#
# COMPACT_ATOMS: atom_id res chain seq x y z
N MET A 1 -13.49 16.19 1.73
CA MET A 1 -13.58 14.81 1.18
C MET A 1 -12.94 14.62 -0.19
N LEU A 2 -13.19 15.50 -1.17
CA LEU A 2 -12.55 15.41 -2.50
C LEU A 2 -11.02 15.32 -2.44
N LEU A 3 -10.37 16.10 -1.57
CA LEU A 3 -8.92 16.07 -1.40
C LEU A 3 -8.38 14.69 -1.00
N LEU A 4 -9.07 13.95 -0.10
CA LEU A 4 -8.67 12.59 0.26
C LEU A 4 -8.84 11.61 -0.91
N LEU A 5 -9.95 11.76 -1.67
CA LEU A 5 -10.24 10.94 -2.84
C LEU A 5 -9.22 11.14 -3.97
N LEU A 6 -8.55 12.30 -4.03
CA LEU A 6 -7.48 12.59 -4.99
C LEU A 6 -6.09 12.26 -4.43
N ALA A 7 -5.86 12.50 -3.14
CA ALA A 7 -4.57 12.25 -2.49
C ALA A 7 -4.21 10.76 -2.48
N LEU A 8 -5.19 9.89 -2.19
CA LEU A 8 -4.97 8.45 -2.15
C LEU A 8 -4.49 7.87 -3.49
N PRO A 9 -5.21 8.06 -4.62
CA PRO A 9 -4.76 7.53 -5.91
C PRO A 9 -3.44 8.17 -6.37
N LEU A 10 -3.20 9.45 -6.07
CA LEU A 10 -1.92 10.09 -6.34
C LEU A 10 -0.78 9.39 -5.59
N CYS A 11 -0.94 9.12 -4.30
CA CYS A 11 0.08 8.42 -3.50
C CYS A 11 0.28 6.98 -4.00
N VAL A 12 -0.79 6.28 -4.38
CA VAL A 12 -0.68 4.94 -5.00
C VAL A 12 0.09 5.00 -6.32
N ALA A 13 -0.15 6.01 -7.16
CA ALA A 13 0.58 6.18 -8.41
C ALA A 13 2.08 6.44 -8.16
N VAL A 14 2.41 7.29 -7.20
CA VAL A 14 3.80 7.56 -6.77
C VAL A 14 4.47 6.27 -6.27
N GLN A 15 3.79 5.50 -5.42
CA GLN A 15 4.28 4.22 -4.90
C GLN A 15 4.62 3.24 -6.03
N LEU A 16 3.65 2.94 -6.88
CA LEU A 16 3.79 1.95 -7.95
C LEU A 16 4.77 2.41 -9.03
N GLY A 17 4.75 3.70 -9.36
CA GLY A 17 5.69 4.32 -10.29
C GLY A 17 7.12 4.23 -9.81
N THR A 18 7.36 4.49 -8.51
CA THR A 18 8.68 4.34 -7.88
C THR A 18 9.15 2.89 -7.96
N LEU A 19 8.32 1.94 -7.54
CA LEU A 19 8.65 0.51 -7.57
C LEU A 19 9.00 0.06 -8.99
N ALA A 20 8.18 0.42 -9.98
CA ALA A 20 8.42 0.11 -11.38
C ALA A 20 9.71 0.77 -11.90
N HIS A 21 10.00 2.01 -11.50
CA HIS A 21 11.22 2.72 -11.88
C HIS A 21 12.46 2.01 -11.33
N VAL A 22 12.49 1.72 -10.02
CA VAL A 22 13.62 1.06 -9.37
C VAL A 22 13.84 -0.34 -9.94
N ALA A 23 12.78 -1.13 -10.10
CA ALA A 23 12.88 -2.47 -10.69
C ALA A 23 13.48 -2.46 -12.11
N ARG A 24 13.08 -1.49 -12.95
CA ARG A 24 13.65 -1.33 -14.29
C ARG A 24 15.14 -1.00 -14.29
N ARG A 25 15.63 -0.26 -13.29
CA ARG A 25 17.06 0.04 -13.14
C ARG A 25 17.90 -1.21 -12.84
N PHE A 26 17.29 -2.24 -12.26
CA PHE A 26 17.90 -3.54 -12.00
C PHE A 26 17.58 -4.58 -13.08
N GLY A 27 17.16 -4.14 -14.27
CA GLY A 27 16.98 -5.04 -15.42
C GLY A 27 15.72 -5.89 -15.38
N LEU A 28 14.73 -5.58 -14.53
CA LEU A 28 13.43 -6.24 -14.56
C LEU A 28 12.49 -5.54 -15.55
N PRO A 29 12.24 -6.09 -16.75
CA PRO A 29 11.35 -5.48 -17.71
C PRO A 29 9.91 -5.59 -17.24
N LEU A 30 9.18 -4.49 -17.35
CA LEU A 30 7.78 -4.39 -17.00
C LEU A 30 6.92 -5.17 -18.01
N ARG A 31 6.15 -6.15 -17.53
CA ARG A 31 5.11 -6.84 -18.31
C ARG A 31 3.84 -6.01 -18.32
N GLU A 32 3.40 -5.59 -17.15
CA GLU A 32 2.13 -4.90 -16.96
C GLU A 32 2.16 -3.97 -15.75
N PHE A 33 1.53 -2.81 -15.88
CA PHE A 33 1.28 -1.85 -14.82
C PHE A 33 -0.22 -1.68 -14.69
N THR A 34 -0.77 -2.12 -13.57
CA THR A 34 -2.18 -2.00 -13.24
C THR A 34 -2.37 -0.93 -12.20
N PHE A 35 -3.20 0.05 -12.52
CA PHE A 35 -3.68 1.06 -11.59
C PHE A 35 -5.15 0.80 -11.25
N GLY A 36 -5.44 0.65 -9.97
CA GLY A 36 -6.75 0.36 -9.42
C GLY A 36 -7.06 -1.12 -9.21
N MET A 37 -8.30 -1.38 -8.78
CA MET A 37 -8.88 -2.69 -8.47
C MET A 37 -10.26 -2.85 -9.16
N GLY A 38 -10.70 -4.10 -9.34
CA GLY A 38 -11.97 -4.42 -9.99
C GLY A 38 -11.87 -4.58 -11.53
N PRO A 39 -12.99 -4.37 -12.27
CA PRO A 39 -13.02 -4.54 -13.72
C PRO A 39 -12.13 -3.52 -14.43
N THR A 40 -11.60 -3.90 -15.60
CA THR A 40 -10.74 -3.04 -16.42
C THR A 40 -11.60 -2.05 -17.19
N LEU A 41 -11.35 -0.76 -16.99
CA LEU A 41 -12.01 0.33 -17.73
C LEU A 41 -11.24 0.70 -18.99
N LEU A 42 -9.91 0.72 -18.90
CA LEU A 42 -9.04 1.07 -20.01
C LEU A 42 -7.83 0.14 -20.04
N HIS A 43 -7.51 -0.33 -21.23
CA HIS A 43 -6.34 -1.15 -21.51
C HIS A 43 -5.55 -0.53 -22.66
N ARG A 44 -4.32 -0.08 -22.39
CA ARG A 44 -3.45 0.52 -23.41
C ARG A 44 -2.02 0.02 -23.26
N GLY A 45 -1.61 -0.89 -24.16
CA GLY A 45 -0.28 -1.48 -24.14
C GLY A 45 -0.02 -2.23 -22.83
N ARG A 46 0.99 -1.80 -22.06
CA ARG A 46 1.34 -2.39 -20.76
C ARG A 46 0.55 -1.79 -19.58
N PHE A 47 -0.38 -0.89 -19.84
CA PHE A 47 -1.04 -0.10 -18.81
C PHE A 47 -2.53 -0.49 -18.71
N ARG A 48 -2.96 -0.85 -17.50
CA ARG A 48 -4.35 -1.17 -17.19
C ARG A 48 -4.91 -0.23 -16.15
N TRP A 49 -6.04 0.38 -16.45
CA TRP A 49 -6.81 1.17 -15.49
C TRP A 49 -8.07 0.42 -15.12
N ARG A 50 -8.27 0.26 -13.81
CA ARG A 50 -9.41 -0.41 -13.23
C ARG A 50 -10.31 0.57 -12.48
N LEU A 51 -11.55 0.14 -12.26
CA LEU A 51 -12.61 0.98 -11.72
C LEU A 51 -12.25 1.72 -10.43
N LEU A 52 -11.66 1.03 -9.46
CA LEU A 52 -11.42 1.59 -8.13
C LEU A 52 -9.95 1.98 -7.97
N PRO A 53 -9.58 3.27 -7.90
CA PRO A 53 -8.19 3.71 -7.85
C PRO A 53 -7.62 3.64 -6.41
N LEU A 54 -7.87 2.53 -5.72
CA LEU A 54 -7.54 2.30 -4.31
C LEU A 54 -6.30 1.42 -4.12
N GLY A 55 -5.60 1.07 -5.20
CA GLY A 55 -4.46 0.17 -5.19
C GLY A 55 -3.93 -0.06 -6.61
N GLY A 56 -3.14 -1.11 -6.79
CA GLY A 56 -2.64 -1.50 -8.10
C GLY A 56 -1.51 -2.50 -7.98
N SER A 57 -0.95 -2.91 -9.11
CA SER A 57 0.13 -3.88 -9.15
C SER A 57 1.06 -3.62 -10.32
N VAL A 58 2.32 -4.03 -10.14
CA VAL A 58 3.36 -4.00 -11.15
C VAL A 58 3.78 -5.44 -11.39
N ALA A 59 3.59 -5.94 -12.61
CA ALA A 59 4.01 -7.28 -12.99
C ALA A 59 5.23 -7.19 -13.90
N PHE A 60 6.25 -7.99 -13.59
CA PHE A 60 7.47 -8.09 -14.38
C PHE A 60 7.41 -9.29 -15.32
N VAL A 61 8.23 -9.28 -16.37
CA VAL A 61 8.41 -10.46 -17.21
C VAL A 61 9.21 -11.47 -16.38
N GLU A 62 8.60 -12.62 -16.12
CA GLU A 62 9.26 -13.74 -15.47
C GLU A 62 9.78 -14.69 -16.56
N PRO A 63 11.10 -14.90 -16.66
CA PRO A 63 11.65 -15.99 -17.45
C PRO A 63 11.08 -17.34 -16.97
N LYS A 64 10.97 -18.33 -17.86
CA LYS A 64 10.53 -19.67 -17.44
C LYS A 64 11.62 -20.32 -16.58
N GLY A 65 11.29 -20.68 -15.34
CA GLY A 65 12.15 -21.48 -14.45
C GLY A 65 12.13 -20.99 -12.98
N PRO A 66 12.42 -21.87 -12.01
CA PRO A 66 12.56 -21.50 -10.60
C PRO A 66 13.75 -20.54 -10.41
N GLY A 67 13.61 -19.54 -9.53
CA GLY A 67 14.66 -18.55 -9.24
C GLY A 67 14.87 -17.51 -10.34
N SER A 68 13.83 -17.17 -11.10
CA SER A 68 13.86 -16.19 -12.19
C SER A 68 13.17 -14.88 -11.80
N GLY A 69 13.36 -13.82 -12.59
CA GLY A 69 12.72 -12.53 -12.36
C GLY A 69 13.23 -11.84 -11.09
N LEU A 70 12.32 -11.33 -10.24
CA LEU A 70 12.68 -10.65 -8.99
C LEU A 70 13.45 -11.58 -8.04
N ASP A 71 13.10 -12.87 -8.03
CA ASP A 71 13.72 -13.86 -7.14
C ASP A 71 15.17 -14.20 -7.52
N ALA A 72 15.59 -13.89 -8.75
CA ALA A 72 16.97 -14.06 -9.22
C ALA A 72 17.92 -12.98 -8.67
N LEU A 73 17.38 -11.84 -8.21
CA LEU A 73 18.19 -10.72 -7.76
C LEU A 73 18.75 -10.95 -6.35
N PRO A 74 19.87 -10.32 -5.97
CA PRO A 74 20.36 -10.37 -4.60
C PRO A 74 19.28 -9.90 -3.60
N PRO A 75 19.17 -10.49 -2.39
CA PRO A 75 18.15 -10.13 -1.41
C PRO A 75 18.09 -8.63 -1.09
N ALA A 76 19.24 -7.96 -1.03
CA ALA A 76 19.31 -6.51 -0.80
C ALA A 76 18.62 -5.71 -1.93
N VAL A 77 18.75 -6.15 -3.18
CA VAL A 77 18.10 -5.52 -4.34
C VAL A 77 16.60 -5.81 -4.33
N GLN A 78 16.19 -7.03 -3.97
CA GLN A 78 14.77 -7.36 -3.81
C GLN A 78 14.12 -6.47 -2.73
N LEU A 79 14.77 -6.31 -1.57
CA LEU A 79 14.32 -5.42 -0.51
C LEU A 79 14.25 -3.97 -0.96
N LEU A 80 15.28 -3.49 -1.66
CA LEU A 80 15.30 -2.14 -2.21
C LEU A 80 14.11 -1.91 -3.14
N ILE A 81 13.83 -2.83 -4.05
CA ILE A 81 12.69 -2.72 -4.98
C ILE A 81 11.36 -2.72 -4.20
N CYS A 82 11.14 -3.73 -3.34
CA CYS A 82 9.90 -3.88 -2.59
C CYS A 82 9.61 -2.68 -1.68
N LEU A 83 10.64 -2.11 -1.05
CA LEU A 83 10.50 -1.01 -0.08
C LEU A 83 10.62 0.38 -0.70
N SER A 84 11.11 0.51 -1.94
CA SER A 84 11.40 1.79 -2.59
C SER A 84 10.24 2.77 -2.55
N GLY A 85 9.03 2.32 -2.90
CA GLY A 85 7.85 3.16 -2.85
C GLY A 85 7.57 3.67 -1.44
N CYS A 86 7.65 2.80 -0.42
CA CYS A 86 7.37 3.19 0.97
C CYS A 86 8.33 4.28 1.43
N TRP A 87 9.61 4.17 1.07
CA TRP A 87 10.62 5.20 1.34
C TRP A 87 10.29 6.53 0.65
N VAL A 88 9.89 6.49 -0.62
CA VAL A 88 9.50 7.71 -1.36
C VAL A 88 8.24 8.34 -0.76
N LEU A 89 7.24 7.55 -0.37
CA LEU A 89 6.05 8.07 0.31
C LEU A 89 6.39 8.72 1.65
N LEU A 90 7.30 8.14 2.43
CA LEU A 90 7.77 8.75 3.68
C LEU A 90 8.51 10.06 3.43
N ALA A 91 9.36 10.12 2.40
CA ALA A 91 10.03 11.36 2.02
C ALA A 91 9.03 12.43 1.59
N VAL A 92 8.06 12.08 0.74
CA VAL A 92 6.94 12.96 0.34
C VAL A 92 6.15 13.44 1.55
N ALA A 93 5.85 12.55 2.49
CA ALA A 93 5.14 12.90 3.71
C ALA A 93 5.91 13.90 4.56
N ALA A 94 7.21 13.66 4.78
CA ALA A 94 8.06 14.55 5.56
C ALA A 94 8.17 15.94 4.92
N VAL A 95 8.26 16.02 3.59
CA VAL A 95 8.32 17.29 2.85
C VAL A 95 7.00 18.05 2.89
N LEU A 96 5.86 17.37 2.68
CA LEU A 96 4.56 18.05 2.51
C LEU A 96 3.80 18.30 3.82
N ALA A 97 3.96 17.43 4.82
CA ALA A 97 3.27 17.53 6.11
C ALA A 97 4.23 17.87 7.27
N GLY A 98 5.54 17.88 7.03
CA GLY A 98 6.56 18.00 8.07
C GLY A 98 6.89 16.66 8.71
N ALA A 99 8.17 16.46 9.07
CA ALA A 99 8.66 15.20 9.63
C ALA A 99 7.92 14.75 10.92
N PRO A 100 7.60 15.61 11.91
CA PRO A 100 6.93 15.17 13.12
C PRO A 100 5.51 14.63 12.87
N LEU A 101 4.73 15.32 12.04
CA LEU A 101 3.37 14.89 11.69
C LEU A 101 3.39 13.64 10.82
N ALA A 102 4.29 13.58 9.83
CA ALA A 102 4.48 12.41 8.99
C ALA A 102 4.84 11.16 9.82
N TRP A 103 5.77 11.31 10.77
CA TRP A 103 6.17 10.23 11.66
C TRP A 103 5.03 9.78 12.57
N ALA A 104 4.33 10.71 13.20
CA ALA A 104 3.17 10.40 14.04
C ALA A 104 2.07 9.67 13.26
N ALA A 105 1.74 10.14 12.05
CA ALA A 105 0.79 9.49 11.16
C ALA A 105 1.26 8.09 10.77
N PHE A 106 2.54 7.90 10.46
CA PHE A 106 3.12 6.61 10.10
C PHE A 106 3.00 5.58 11.23
N ILE A 107 3.52 5.88 12.42
CA ILE A 107 3.58 4.91 13.54
C ILE A 107 2.21 4.56 14.12
N THR A 108 1.25 5.49 14.07
CA THR A 108 -0.10 5.26 14.62
C THR A 108 -1.01 4.48 13.67
N THR A 109 -0.72 4.50 12.38
CA THR A 109 -1.61 3.92 11.37
C THR A 109 -1.84 2.42 11.49
N PRO A 110 -0.85 1.57 11.80
CA PRO A 110 -1.08 0.14 12.04
C PRO A 110 -2.12 -0.10 13.14
N GLY A 111 -2.00 0.60 14.26
CA GLY A 111 -2.95 0.51 15.38
C GLY A 111 -4.33 1.03 14.98
N GLN A 112 -4.41 2.18 14.31
CA GLN A 112 -5.66 2.74 13.82
C GLN A 112 -6.36 1.82 12.83
N TRP A 113 -5.61 1.19 11.92
CA TRP A 113 -6.14 0.26 10.93
C TRP A 113 -6.79 -0.95 11.59
N LEU A 114 -6.08 -1.58 12.54
CA LEU A 114 -6.56 -2.74 13.26
C LEU A 114 -7.74 -2.40 14.17
N ALA A 115 -7.64 -1.33 14.97
CA ALA A 115 -8.72 -0.91 15.86
C ALA A 115 -9.99 -0.57 15.06
N GLY A 116 -9.88 0.20 13.98
CA GLY A 116 -11.02 0.53 13.13
C GLY A 116 -11.60 -0.68 12.41
N ALA A 117 -10.78 -1.63 11.97
CA ALA A 117 -11.28 -2.86 11.36
C ALA A 117 -12.02 -3.75 12.37
N LEU A 118 -11.50 -3.92 13.59
CA LEU A 118 -12.11 -4.76 14.63
C LEU A 118 -13.37 -4.12 15.23
N SER A 119 -13.46 -2.78 15.20
CA SER A 119 -14.54 -2.01 15.80
C SER A 119 -15.10 -0.95 14.83
N PRO A 120 -15.76 -1.38 13.73
CA PRO A 120 -16.14 -0.47 12.65
C PRO A 120 -17.29 0.48 13.01
N TRP A 121 -18.14 0.13 13.99
CA TRP A 121 -19.23 1.00 14.47
C TRP A 121 -18.82 1.94 15.60
N GLN A 122 -17.71 1.67 16.31
CA GLN A 122 -17.27 2.48 17.44
C GLN A 122 -15.94 3.14 17.14
N ASP A 123 -14.82 2.41 17.08
CA ASP A 123 -13.47 3.01 16.97
C ASP A 123 -13.18 3.59 15.58
N ALA A 124 -13.73 3.02 14.51
CA ALA A 124 -13.54 3.57 13.17
C ALA A 124 -14.22 4.93 12.98
N GLN A 125 -15.33 5.19 13.68
CA GLN A 125 -16.14 6.40 13.46
C GLN A 125 -15.43 7.70 13.89
N PRO A 126 -14.76 7.79 15.06
CA PRO A 126 -13.87 8.90 15.40
C PRO A 126 -12.71 9.06 14.41
N LEU A 127 -12.14 7.96 13.90
CA LEU A 127 -11.04 8.02 12.93
C LEU A 127 -11.51 8.61 11.59
N LEU A 128 -12.68 8.20 11.11
CA LEU A 128 -13.31 8.75 9.90
C LEU A 128 -13.67 10.22 10.07
N ARG A 129 -14.21 10.62 11.23
CA ARG A 129 -14.46 12.04 11.56
C ARG A 129 -13.16 12.85 11.57
N SER A 130 -12.10 12.31 12.15
CA SER A 130 -10.79 12.97 12.18
C SER A 130 -10.19 13.13 10.78
N ALA A 131 -10.32 12.11 9.93
CA ALA A 131 -9.91 12.17 8.53
C ALA A 131 -10.74 13.21 7.75
N ALA A 132 -12.06 13.24 7.97
CA ALA A 132 -12.94 14.22 7.36
C ALA A 132 -12.55 15.64 7.75
N ARG A 133 -12.31 15.87 9.05
CA ARG A 133 -11.85 17.15 9.59
C ARG A 133 -10.52 17.58 8.97
N LEU A 134 -9.53 16.70 8.93
CA LEU A 134 -8.25 16.96 8.28
C LEU A 134 -8.45 17.39 6.82
N ALA A 135 -9.34 16.72 6.09
CA ALA A 135 -9.62 17.03 4.68
C ALA A 135 -10.33 18.37 4.46
N HIS A 136 -10.93 18.96 5.48
CA HIS A 136 -11.63 20.23 5.42
C HIS A 136 -10.80 21.39 5.99
N GLU A 137 -10.04 21.15 7.05
CA GLU A 137 -9.36 22.19 7.80
C GLU A 137 -7.88 22.33 7.43
N ALA A 138 -7.22 21.26 6.97
CA ALA A 138 -5.78 21.30 6.70
C ALA A 138 -5.47 21.74 5.26
N PRO A 139 -4.32 22.41 5.04
CA PRO A 139 -3.82 22.71 3.71
C PRO A 139 -3.62 21.44 2.87
N ALA A 140 -3.87 21.52 1.56
CA ALA A 140 -3.78 20.37 0.66
C ALA A 140 -2.45 19.59 0.75
N PRO A 141 -1.25 20.23 0.84
CA PRO A 141 0.00 19.50 1.03
C PRO A 141 0.01 18.63 2.29
N VAL A 142 -0.52 19.14 3.41
CA VAL A 142 -0.59 18.41 4.68
C VAL A 142 -1.48 17.19 4.56
N VAL A 143 -2.62 17.32 3.86
CA VAL A 143 -3.53 16.19 3.58
C VAL A 143 -2.80 15.11 2.76
N VAL A 144 -2.15 15.51 1.66
CA VAL A 144 -1.41 14.58 0.79
C VAL A 144 -0.26 13.90 1.53
N GLY A 145 0.53 14.67 2.28
CA GLY A 145 1.63 14.14 3.07
C GLY A 145 1.17 13.17 4.17
N THR A 146 0.06 13.48 4.84
CA THR A 146 -0.54 12.58 5.82
C THR A 146 -1.00 11.28 5.16
N VAL A 147 -1.70 11.34 4.02
CA VAL A 147 -2.11 10.14 3.26
C VAL A 147 -0.89 9.33 2.82
N ALA A 148 0.19 9.97 2.36
CA ALA A 148 1.43 9.30 1.98
C ALA A 148 2.05 8.53 3.15
N ALA A 149 2.16 9.16 4.34
CA ALA A 149 2.67 8.49 5.54
C ALA A 149 1.80 7.29 5.94
N LYS A 150 0.48 7.44 5.93
CA LYS A 150 -0.46 6.36 6.25
C LYS A 150 -0.35 5.22 5.24
N LEU A 151 -0.27 5.54 3.95
CA LEU A 151 -0.14 4.54 2.89
C LEU A 151 1.20 3.79 2.98
N ALA A 152 2.30 4.47 3.33
CA ALA A 152 3.59 3.84 3.59
C ALA A 152 3.50 2.86 4.77
N ALA A 153 2.86 3.27 5.88
CA ALA A 153 2.67 2.43 7.06
C ALA A 153 1.86 1.17 6.75
N LEU A 154 0.74 1.31 6.04
CA LEU A 154 -0.07 0.17 5.61
C LEU A 154 0.74 -0.76 4.70
N ASN A 155 1.45 -0.22 3.70
CA ASN A 155 2.27 -1.04 2.81
C ASN A 155 3.41 -1.79 3.52
N LEU A 156 3.83 -1.36 4.72
CA LEU A 156 4.85 -2.02 5.53
C LEU A 156 4.30 -3.08 6.49
N LEU A 157 2.98 -3.26 6.57
CA LEU A 157 2.40 -4.36 7.35
C LEU A 157 2.90 -5.72 6.82
N PRO A 158 3.15 -6.71 7.72
CA PRO A 158 3.68 -8.02 7.35
C PRO A 158 2.58 -8.94 6.77
N LEU A 159 1.82 -8.45 5.79
CA LEU A 159 0.76 -9.19 5.10
C LEU A 159 1.18 -9.49 3.66
N ALA A 160 0.82 -10.66 3.13
CA ALA A 160 1.34 -11.12 1.84
C ALA A 160 0.97 -10.22 0.64
N ALA A 161 -0.13 -9.48 0.72
CA ALA A 161 -0.55 -8.56 -0.33
C ALA A 161 0.21 -7.20 -0.32
N LEU A 162 1.09 -6.99 0.65
CA LEU A 162 1.74 -5.70 0.94
C LEU A 162 3.26 -5.84 0.88
N ASN A 163 3.95 -4.71 0.71
CA ASN A 163 5.40 -4.67 0.54
C ASN A 163 6.15 -5.18 1.78
N GLY A 164 5.60 -4.96 2.99
CA GLY A 164 6.14 -5.49 4.24
C GLY A 164 6.16 -7.01 4.26
N GLY A 165 5.07 -7.67 3.81
CA GLY A 165 5.05 -9.13 3.67
C GLY A 165 6.06 -9.63 2.63
N ALA A 166 6.17 -8.94 1.49
CA ALA A 166 7.21 -9.25 0.51
C ALA A 166 8.62 -9.13 1.10
N ALA A 167 8.91 -8.07 1.86
CA ALA A 167 10.19 -7.86 2.52
C ALA A 167 10.49 -8.96 3.56
N VAL A 168 9.51 -9.32 4.40
CA VAL A 168 9.66 -10.42 5.37
C VAL A 168 9.98 -11.73 4.67
N ARG A 169 9.33 -12.03 3.53
CA ARG A 169 9.64 -13.23 2.73
C ARG A 169 11.06 -13.22 2.18
N VAL A 170 11.54 -12.09 1.69
CA VAL A 170 12.92 -11.96 1.20
C VAL A 170 13.92 -12.21 2.32
N LEU A 171 13.67 -11.62 3.50
CA LEU A 171 14.52 -11.82 4.69
C LEU A 171 14.49 -13.28 5.18
N ALA A 172 13.31 -13.91 5.22
CA ALA A 172 13.16 -15.31 5.59
C ALA A 172 13.93 -16.23 4.64
N ARG A 173 13.83 -16.01 3.32
CA ARG A 173 14.62 -16.72 2.30
C ARG A 173 16.11 -16.55 2.51
N ALA A 174 16.56 -15.30 2.67
CA ALA A 174 17.97 -15.00 2.87
C ALA A 174 18.54 -15.65 4.15
N ALA A 175 17.71 -15.85 5.17
CA ALA A 175 18.07 -16.50 6.42
C ALA A 175 17.85 -18.04 6.44
N GLY A 176 17.36 -18.64 5.35
CA GLY A 176 17.01 -20.08 5.31
C GLY A 176 15.80 -20.45 6.18
N LEU A 177 14.94 -19.48 6.50
CA LEU A 177 13.77 -19.61 7.36
C LEU A 177 12.46 -19.73 6.56
N ASP A 178 12.52 -20.23 5.33
CA ASP A 178 11.35 -20.31 4.42
C ASP A 178 10.18 -21.11 4.98
N ARG A 179 10.49 -22.10 5.82
CA ARG A 179 9.49 -22.87 6.57
C ARG A 179 8.56 -22.00 7.44
N TRP A 180 8.95 -20.78 7.79
CA TRP A 180 8.15 -19.85 8.60
C TRP A 180 7.16 -19.03 7.76
N TRP A 181 7.22 -19.13 6.43
CA TRP A 181 6.24 -18.54 5.52
C TRP A 181 5.54 -19.62 4.67
N PRO A 182 4.75 -20.51 5.30
CA PRO A 182 4.02 -21.53 4.54
C PRO A 182 2.94 -20.89 3.63
N PRO A 183 2.48 -21.60 2.59
CA PRO A 183 1.39 -21.14 1.72
C PRO A 183 0.12 -20.76 2.49
N SER A 184 -0.19 -21.46 3.58
CA SER A 184 -1.31 -21.16 4.47
C SER A 184 -1.22 -19.77 5.09
N PHE A 185 -0.01 -19.30 5.45
CA PHE A 185 0.19 -17.94 5.97
C PHE A 185 -0.07 -16.88 4.90
N THR A 186 0.29 -17.16 3.64
CA THR A 186 -0.03 -16.28 2.50
C THR A 186 -1.54 -16.14 2.32
N VAL A 187 -2.27 -17.24 2.37
CA VAL A 187 -3.74 -17.23 2.28
C VAL A 187 -4.36 -16.51 3.47
N LEU A 188 -3.95 -16.84 4.70
CA LEU A 188 -4.45 -16.20 5.92
C LEU A 188 -4.22 -14.70 5.91
N SER A 189 -3.02 -14.25 5.56
CA SER A 189 -2.71 -12.82 5.50
C SER A 189 -3.49 -12.08 4.40
N ALA A 190 -3.75 -12.73 3.26
CA ALA A 190 -4.63 -12.19 2.23
C ALA A 190 -6.08 -12.08 2.73
N LEU A 191 -6.59 -13.08 3.45
CA LEU A 191 -7.92 -13.04 4.06
C LEU A 191 -8.04 -11.96 5.13
N VAL A 192 -7.03 -11.81 6.00
CA VAL A 192 -6.97 -10.74 7.00
C VAL A 192 -7.00 -9.37 6.33
N TRP A 193 -6.21 -9.18 5.27
CA TRP A 193 -6.20 -7.95 4.50
C TRP A 193 -7.58 -7.64 3.89
N LEU A 194 -8.17 -8.59 3.16
CA LEU A 194 -9.48 -8.44 2.54
C LEU A 194 -10.59 -8.23 3.57
N GLY A 195 -10.60 -9.01 4.66
CA GLY A 195 -11.55 -8.85 5.75
C GLY A 195 -11.47 -7.47 6.39
N SER A 196 -10.26 -6.97 6.65
CA SER A 196 -10.08 -5.62 7.18
C SER A 196 -10.57 -4.53 6.23
N LEU A 197 -10.36 -4.68 4.92
CA LEU A 197 -10.89 -3.76 3.91
C LEU A 197 -12.43 -3.75 3.89
N LEU A 198 -13.06 -4.92 3.99
CA LEU A 198 -14.52 -5.03 4.02
C LEU A 198 -15.11 -4.39 5.29
N LEU A 199 -14.46 -4.56 6.44
CA LEU A 199 -14.88 -3.94 7.70
C LEU A 199 -14.73 -2.41 7.65
N TRP A 200 -13.64 -1.91 7.07
CA TRP A 200 -13.48 -0.48 6.81
C TRP A 200 -14.51 0.06 5.81
N ALA A 201 -14.87 -0.70 4.77
CA ALA A 201 -15.94 -0.33 3.85
C ALA A 201 -17.28 -0.22 4.58
N ALA A 202 -17.62 -1.16 5.46
CA ALA A 202 -18.81 -1.10 6.29
C ALA A 202 -18.80 0.13 7.22
N ALA A 203 -17.67 0.43 7.85
CA ALA A 203 -17.50 1.62 8.69
C ALA A 203 -17.74 2.92 7.90
N ILE A 204 -17.22 3.01 6.67
CA ILE A 204 -17.41 4.16 5.78
C ILE A 204 -18.88 4.30 5.37
N VAL A 205 -19.56 3.22 5.01
CA VAL A 205 -21.00 3.24 4.69
C VAL A 205 -21.81 3.74 5.88
N ARG A 206 -21.51 3.24 7.09
CA ARG A 206 -22.17 3.67 8.32
C ARG A 206 -21.91 5.13 8.66
N PHE A 207 -20.70 5.63 8.39
CA PHE A 207 -20.33 7.01 8.58
C PHE A 207 -21.11 7.92 7.62
N ALA A 208 -21.15 7.54 6.33
CA ALA A 208 -21.85 8.29 5.29
C ALA A 208 -23.37 8.30 5.48
N SER A 209 -23.96 7.28 6.10
CA SER A 209 -25.41 7.25 6.37
C SER A 209 -25.84 8.07 7.59
N ALA A 210 -24.89 8.58 8.39
CA ALA A 210 -25.17 9.40 9.57
C ALA A 210 -24.59 10.82 9.50
N ALA A 211 -23.94 11.16 8.39
CA ALA A 211 -23.45 12.51 8.07
C ALA A 211 -24.47 13.23 7.19
#